data_AF-A0AAV5X2E0-F1
#
_entry.id   AF-A0AAV5X2E0-F1
#
_cell.length_a   1.000
_cell.length_b   1.000
_cell.length_c   1.000
_cell.angle_alpha   90.00
_cell.angle_beta   90.00
_cell.angle_gamma   90.00
#
_symmetry.space_group_name_H-M   'P 1'
#
loop_
_entity.id
_entity.type
_entity.pdbx_description
1 polymer ?
#
loop_
_entity_poly.entity_id
_entity_poly.type
_entity_poly.pdbx_seq_one_letter_code
_entity_poly.pdbx_strand_id
1 'polypeptide(L)'
;NPPTTDDAADFIDLFLNMKVDDQSIGSSGDFKLSEAKELTVDEVVAQAFVFILAGFDTTANALAYTSWLLACHPEAQRKCREEIDDVCQDESISYEDISNLRYLEAACKETLRFYPLG
;
A
#
# COMPACT_ATOMS: atom_id res chain seq x y z
N ASN A 1 1.71 12.40 -34.89
CA ASN A 1 1.01 12.42 -33.59
C ASN A 1 1.70 11.49 -32.64
N PRO A 2 2.38 11.98 -31.60
CA PRO A 2 2.70 11.14 -30.45
C PRO A 2 1.46 11.00 -29.56
N PRO A 3 1.26 9.84 -28.90
CA PRO A 3 0.26 9.70 -27.85
C PRO A 3 0.81 10.36 -26.58
N THR A 4 0.02 11.17 -25.87
CA THR A 4 0.48 11.80 -24.63
C THR A 4 -0.53 11.61 -23.51
N THR A 5 -0.07 10.85 -22.51
CA THR A 5 -0.55 10.77 -21.12
C THR A 5 -1.99 10.31 -20.95
N ASP A 6 -2.16 9.01 -21.16
CA ASP A 6 -3.23 8.19 -20.60
C ASP A 6 -2.88 7.93 -19.11
N ASP A 7 -3.60 8.62 -18.23
CA ASP A 7 -4.07 8.21 -16.90
C ASP A 7 -3.14 7.41 -15.96
N ALA A 8 -2.28 8.10 -15.23
CA ALA A 8 -1.90 7.71 -13.87
C ALA A 8 -2.10 8.97 -13.01
N ALA A 9 -3.07 9.15 -12.10
CA ALA A 9 -3.95 8.28 -11.30
C ALA A 9 -3.30 7.69 -10.05
N ASP A 10 -2.35 8.42 -9.45
CA ASP A 10 -1.92 8.13 -8.10
C ASP A 10 -2.73 8.91 -7.05
N PHE A 11 -2.46 8.65 -5.78
CA PHE A 11 -3.24 9.26 -4.69
C PHE A 11 -2.95 10.77 -4.55
N ILE A 12 -1.77 11.25 -4.98
CA ILE A 12 -1.43 12.68 -4.96
C ILE A 12 -2.23 13.38 -6.05
N ASP A 13 -2.32 12.78 -7.24
CA ASP A 13 -3.19 13.25 -8.31
C ASP A 13 -4.65 13.23 -7.88
N LEU A 14 -5.11 12.20 -7.17
CA LEU A 14 -6.46 12.16 -6.59
C LEU A 14 -6.71 13.34 -5.64
N PHE A 15 -5.77 13.62 -4.72
CA PHE A 15 -5.87 14.75 -3.80
C PHE A 15 -5.75 16.11 -4.50
N LEU A 16 -5.03 16.20 -5.62
CA LEU A 16 -4.92 17.42 -6.44
C LEU A 16 -6.16 17.64 -7.30
N ASN A 17 -6.73 16.59 -7.88
CA ASN A 17 -7.91 16.64 -8.73
C ASN A 17 -9.19 16.92 -7.92
N MET A 18 -9.24 16.53 -6.64
CA MET A 18 -10.29 16.94 -5.72
C MET A 18 -10.36 18.47 -5.54
N LYS A 19 -9.34 19.23 -5.98
CA LYS A 19 -9.29 20.70 -5.97
C LYS A 19 -9.92 21.37 -7.20
N VAL A 20 -10.28 20.59 -8.24
CA VAL A 20 -10.58 21.15 -9.57
C VAL A 20 -12.09 21.24 -9.89
N ASP A 21 -12.98 20.66 -9.07
CA ASP A 21 -14.42 20.58 -9.40
C ASP A 21 -15.31 21.74 -8.88
N ASP A 22 -14.74 22.80 -8.28
CA ASP A 22 -15.52 23.97 -7.82
C ASP A 22 -15.69 25.07 -8.89
N GLN A 23 -15.93 24.69 -10.16
CA GLN A 23 -16.50 25.63 -11.14
C GLN A 23 -17.57 24.97 -12.03
N SER A 24 -18.59 24.35 -11.43
CA SER A 24 -19.99 24.50 -11.89
C SER A 24 -20.99 23.71 -11.04
N ILE A 25 -21.62 24.33 -10.03
CA ILE A 25 -22.99 23.94 -9.65
C ILE A 25 -23.85 25.19 -9.46
N GLY A 26 -24.63 25.47 -10.50
CA GLY A 26 -25.83 26.27 -10.39
C GLY A 26 -26.97 25.46 -9.76
N SER A 27 -27.47 25.99 -8.65
CA SER A 27 -28.85 25.91 -8.14
C SER A 27 -29.39 24.59 -7.53
N SER A 28 -29.70 24.73 -6.23
CA SER A 28 -30.87 24.20 -5.50
C SER A 28 -30.85 22.74 -5.01
N GLY A 29 -30.68 22.57 -3.69
CA GLY A 29 -31.03 21.37 -2.93
C GLY A 29 -30.27 21.24 -1.61
N ASP A 30 -30.91 21.61 -0.50
CA ASP A 30 -30.38 21.52 0.87
C ASP A 30 -29.98 20.08 1.28
N PHE A 31 -28.69 19.77 1.21
CA PHE A 31 -28.06 18.74 2.06
C PHE A 31 -26.63 19.16 2.38
N LYS A 32 -26.43 19.81 3.54
CA LYS A 32 -25.09 20.12 4.06
C LYS A 32 -24.42 18.83 4.53
N LEU A 33 -23.73 18.13 3.62
CA LEU A 33 -22.54 17.38 4.01
C LEU A 33 -21.61 18.37 4.71
N SER A 34 -21.17 18.09 5.94
CA SER A 34 -20.25 18.97 6.66
C SER A 34 -19.10 19.34 5.73
N GLU A 35 -18.84 20.65 5.59
CA GLU A 35 -17.79 21.25 4.76
C GLU A 35 -16.61 20.29 4.59
N ALA A 36 -16.50 19.68 3.41
CA ALA A 36 -15.27 19.02 3.01
C ALA A 36 -14.22 20.13 2.93
N LYS A 37 -13.44 20.31 4.02
CA LYS A 37 -12.37 21.29 4.05
C LYS A 37 -11.43 20.96 2.90
N GLU A 38 -11.36 21.86 1.92
CA GLU A 38 -10.45 21.75 0.80
C GLU A 38 -9.00 21.75 1.32
N LEU A 39 -8.22 20.75 0.92
CA LEU A 39 -6.81 20.66 1.27
C LEU A 39 -6.00 21.55 0.32
N THR A 40 -5.19 22.44 0.87
CA THR A 40 -4.21 23.22 0.10
C THR A 40 -3.15 22.30 -0.53
N VAL A 41 -2.39 22.82 -1.51
CA VAL A 41 -1.24 22.08 -2.08
C VAL A 41 -0.24 21.69 -1.01
N ASP A 42 0.07 22.60 -0.10
CA ASP A 42 1.01 22.34 1.00
C ASP A 42 0.47 21.28 1.97
N GLU A 43 -0.83 21.27 2.28
CA GLU A 43 -1.45 20.22 3.09
C GLU A 43 -1.40 18.86 2.40
N VAL A 44 -1.70 18.78 1.10
CA VAL A 44 -1.61 17.51 0.33
C VAL A 44 -0.17 16.98 0.32
N VAL A 45 0.81 17.85 0.07
CA VAL A 45 2.22 17.48 0.11
C VAL A 45 2.62 17.01 1.51
N ALA A 46 2.23 17.73 2.56
CA ALA A 46 2.52 17.35 3.94
C ALA A 46 1.90 15.98 4.29
N GLN A 47 0.65 15.72 3.91
CA GLN A 47 0.01 14.41 4.11
C GLN A 47 0.74 13.31 3.33
N ALA A 48 1.13 13.57 2.08
CA ALA A 48 1.87 12.60 1.28
C ALA A 48 3.21 12.20 1.94
N PHE A 49 3.93 13.18 2.48
CA PHE A 49 5.16 12.92 3.25
C PHE A 49 4.89 12.06 4.48
N VAL A 50 3.82 12.33 5.22
CA VAL A 50 3.45 11.52 6.40
C VAL A 50 3.15 10.08 6.01
N PHE A 51 2.37 9.84 4.95
CA PHE A 51 2.07 8.48 4.48
C PHE A 51 3.31 7.71 4.06
N ILE A 52 4.21 8.36 3.30
CA ILE A 52 5.46 7.73 2.87
C ILE A 52 6.33 7.39 4.08
N LEU A 53 6.52 8.32 5.02
CA LEU A 53 7.36 8.07 6.20
C LEU A 53 6.77 6.99 7.10
N ALA A 54 5.47 7.03 7.39
CA ALA A 54 4.79 6.06 8.23
C ALA A 54 4.85 4.65 7.64
N GLY A 55 4.66 4.52 6.32
CA GLY A 55 4.74 3.23 5.62
C GLY A 55 6.17 2.74 5.42
N PHE A 56 7.13 3.64 5.22
CA PHE A 56 8.50 3.28 4.89
C PHE A 56 9.22 2.61 6.06
N ASP A 57 9.31 3.27 7.21
CA ASP A 57 10.10 2.76 8.33
C ASP A 57 9.50 1.48 8.93
N THR A 58 8.16 1.43 9.05
CA THR A 58 7.46 0.24 9.56
C THR A 58 7.61 -0.95 8.61
N THR A 59 7.35 -0.77 7.31
CA THR A 59 7.44 -1.88 6.33
C THR A 59 8.88 -2.35 6.15
N ALA A 60 9.85 -1.43 6.11
CA ALA A 60 11.26 -1.77 5.99
C ALA A 60 11.73 -2.63 7.17
N ASN A 61 11.38 -2.23 8.40
CA ASN A 61 11.73 -3.00 9.60
C ASN A 61 11.03 -4.37 9.63
N ALA A 62 9.77 -4.45 9.22
CA ALA A 62 9.04 -5.73 9.14
C ALA A 62 9.74 -6.73 8.21
N LEU A 63 10.11 -6.26 7.02
CA LEU A 63 10.79 -7.09 6.02
C LEU A 63 12.20 -7.47 6.47
N ALA A 64 12.93 -6.56 7.14
CA ALA A 64 14.26 -6.83 7.66
C ALA A 64 14.22 -7.94 8.73
N TYR A 65 13.33 -7.83 9.73
CA TYR A 65 13.19 -8.85 10.77
C TYR A 65 12.70 -10.19 10.21
N THR A 66 11.74 -10.17 9.28
CA THR A 66 11.22 -11.39 8.65
C THR A 66 12.33 -12.10 7.90
N SER A 67 13.09 -11.35 7.08
CA SER A 67 14.22 -11.90 6.32
C SER A 67 15.31 -12.46 7.22
N TRP A 68 15.63 -11.75 8.31
CA TRP A 68 16.61 -12.19 9.29
C TRP A 68 16.16 -13.47 10.01
N LEU A 69 14.91 -13.54 10.48
CA LEU A 69 14.37 -14.74 11.13
C LEU A 69 14.36 -15.94 10.19
N LEU A 70 13.99 -15.77 8.92
CA LEU A 70 14.05 -16.85 7.94
C LEU A 70 15.48 -17.32 7.69
N ALA A 71 16.45 -16.40 7.59
CA ALA A 71 17.86 -16.77 7.46
C ALA A 71 18.40 -17.54 8.68
N CYS A 72 17.93 -17.21 9.89
CA CYS A 72 18.27 -17.95 11.11
C CYS A 72 17.52 -19.29 11.27
N HIS A 73 16.43 -19.51 10.54
CA HIS A 73 15.61 -20.73 10.60
C HIS A 73 15.47 -21.37 9.20
N PRO A 74 16.51 -22.08 8.71
CA PRO A 74 16.53 -22.63 7.35
C PRO A 74 15.35 -23.54 7.01
N GLU A 75 14.84 -24.30 7.98
CA GLU A 75 13.65 -25.14 7.81
C GLU A 75 12.39 -24.34 7.53
N ALA A 76 12.21 -23.19 8.20
CA ALA A 76 11.08 -22.30 7.93
C ALA A 76 11.24 -21.62 6.57
N GLN A 77 12.46 -21.17 6.23
CA GLN A 77 12.76 -20.60 4.92
C GLN A 77 12.49 -21.57 3.77
N ARG A 78 12.88 -22.85 3.95
CA ARG A 78 12.62 -23.91 2.97
C ARG A 78 11.13 -24.10 2.75
N LYS A 79 10.34 -24.19 3.82
CA LYS A 79 8.87 -24.31 3.74
C LYS A 79 8.22 -23.12 3.05
N CYS A 80 8.64 -21.89 3.36
CA CYS A 80 8.14 -20.69 2.65
C CYS A 80 8.46 -20.78 1.16
N ARG A 81 9.66 -21.23 0.79
CA ARG A 81 10.06 -21.36 -0.61
C ARG A 81 9.29 -22.44 -1.35
N GLU A 82 9.14 -23.62 -0.74
CA GLU A 82 8.32 -24.70 -1.27
C GLU A 82 6.87 -24.21 -1.52
N GLU A 83 6.28 -23.47 -0.57
CA GLU A 83 4.94 -22.87 -0.76
C GLU A 83 4.90 -21.86 -1.91
N ILE A 84 5.91 -20.99 -2.03
CA ILE A 84 5.98 -20.01 -3.12
C ILE A 84 6.13 -20.71 -4.48
N ASP A 85 7.00 -21.70 -4.58
CA ASP A 85 7.22 -22.44 -5.82
C ASP A 85 5.96 -23.23 -6.24
N ASP A 86 5.18 -23.72 -5.27
CA ASP A 86 3.92 -24.44 -5.52
C ASP A 86 2.78 -23.52 -5.96
N VAL A 87 2.67 -22.33 -5.37
CA VAL A 87 1.56 -21.38 -5.59
C VAL A 87 1.85 -20.42 -6.75
N CYS A 88 3.04 -19.83 -6.81
CA CYS A 88 3.42 -18.80 -7.78
C CYS A 88 4.11 -19.44 -9.00
N GLN A 89 3.35 -20.22 -9.79
CA GLN A 89 3.90 -20.97 -10.93
C GLN A 89 4.13 -20.12 -12.18
N ASP A 90 3.38 -19.02 -12.31
CA ASP A 90 3.47 -18.11 -13.45
C ASP A 90 4.44 -16.95 -13.18
N GLU A 91 4.97 -16.33 -14.25
CA GLU A 91 5.84 -15.14 -14.11
C GLU A 91 5.10 -13.95 -13.48
N SER A 92 3.78 -13.87 -13.66
CA SER A 92 2.94 -12.83 -13.06
C SER A 92 2.24 -13.37 -11.82
N ILE A 93 2.60 -12.84 -10.65
CA ILE A 93 1.94 -13.17 -9.38
C ILE A 93 0.64 -12.37 -9.27
N SER A 94 -0.48 -13.06 -9.12
CA SER A 94 -1.79 -12.46 -8.91
C SER A 94 -2.07 -12.23 -7.41
N TYR A 95 -3.11 -11.45 -7.11
CA TYR A 95 -3.57 -11.26 -5.73
C TYR A 95 -4.12 -12.56 -5.12
N GLU A 96 -4.72 -13.42 -5.95
CA GLU A 96 -5.23 -14.73 -5.52
C GLU A 96 -4.07 -15.64 -5.09
N ASP A 97 -2.95 -15.62 -5.82
CA ASP A 97 -1.74 -16.37 -5.46
C ASP A 97 -1.21 -15.92 -4.09
N ILE A 98 -1.11 -14.61 -3.86
CA ILE A 98 -0.66 -14.05 -2.57
C ILE A 98 -1.56 -14.53 -1.43
N SER A 99 -2.88 -14.60 -1.66
CA SER A 99 -3.83 -15.07 -0.64
C SER A 99 -3.68 -16.56 -0.28
N ASN A 100 -3.03 -17.34 -1.15
CA ASN A 100 -2.76 -18.76 -0.96
C ASN A 100 -1.41 -19.03 -0.24
N LEU A 101 -0.56 -18.02 -0.04
CA LEU A 101 0.74 -18.12 0.66
C LEU A 101 0.57 -18.12 2.20
N ARG A 102 -0.11 -19.14 2.74
CA ARG A 102 -0.55 -19.19 4.14
C ARG A 102 0.60 -19.33 5.13
N TYR A 103 1.64 -20.10 4.78
CA TYR A 103 2.81 -20.30 5.62
C TYR A 103 3.69 -19.06 5.63
N LEU A 104 3.88 -18.40 4.48
CA LEU A 104 4.55 -17.11 4.41
C LEU A 104 3.82 -16.05 5.24
N GLU A 105 2.49 -15.98 5.16
CA GLU A 105 1.68 -15.09 6.00
C GLU A 105 1.88 -15.40 7.49
N ALA A 106 1.92 -16.68 7.87
CA ALA A 106 2.20 -17.10 9.23
C ALA A 106 3.62 -16.69 9.69
N ALA A 107 4.63 -16.77 8.81
CA ALA A 107 5.98 -16.33 9.12
C ALA A 107 6.07 -14.81 9.35
N CYS A 108 5.36 -14.01 8.55
CA CYS A 108 5.25 -12.56 8.77
C CYS A 108 4.55 -12.26 10.10
N LYS A 109 3.43 -12.93 10.40
CA LYS A 109 2.70 -12.78 11.67
C LYS A 109 3.55 -13.17 12.88
N GLU A 110 4.30 -14.27 12.79
CA GLU A 110 5.17 -14.71 13.86
C GLU A 110 6.35 -13.75 14.07
N THR A 111 6.87 -13.18 12.98
CA THR A 111 7.88 -12.10 13.05
C THR A 111 7.34 -10.93 13.84
N LEU A 112 6.13 -10.44 13.54
CA LEU A 112 5.50 -9.33 14.27
C LEU A 112 5.14 -9.70 15.71
N ARG A 113 4.91 -10.97 16.02
CA ARG A 113 4.73 -11.45 17.40
C ARG A 113 6.02 -11.36 18.21
N PHE A 114 7.18 -11.65 17.61
CA PHE A 114 8.49 -11.51 18.24
C PHE A 114 9.00 -10.07 18.26
N TYR A 115 8.79 -9.35 17.17
CA TYR A 115 9.25 -8.00 16.90
C TYR A 115 8.06 -7.11 16.53
N PRO A 116 7.24 -6.72 17.52
CA PRO A 116 6.12 -5.81 17.28
C PRO A 116 6.66 -4.45 16.85
N LEU A 117 6.16 -3.96 15.71
CA LEU A 117 6.41 -2.62 15.22
C LEU A 117 5.28 -1.72 15.72
N GLY A 118 5.63 -0.50 16.14
CA GLY A 118 4.70 0.45 16.75
C GLY A 118 3.58 0.93 15.84
#